data_AF-A0A509EBW7-F1
#
_entry.id   AF-A0A509EBW7-F1
#
_cell.length_a   1.000
_cell.length_b   1.000
_cell.length_c   1.000
_cell.angle_alpha   90.00
_cell.angle_beta   90.00
_cell.angle_gamma   90.00
#
_symmetry.space_group_name_H-M   'P 1'
#
loop_
_entity.id
_entity.type
_entity.pdbx_description
1 polymer ?
#
loop_
_entity_poly.entity_id
_entity_poly.type
_entity_poly.pdbx_seq_one_letter_code
_entity_poly.pdbx_strand_id
1 'polypeptide(L)'
;MQPTIPAPLAAAFEKQVTISAAELCALLPMDRKTLGRHIRFGHIEFVQMGFGDKAMRRGFTLEAVMRFIRERSATECQSISARARMPTASTSGAVGGGFLAQLSKRNAELRKR
;
A
#
# COMPACT_ATOMS: atom_id res chain seq x y z
N MET A 1 -24.01 -8.29 8.93
CA MET A 1 -24.01 -6.82 9.05
C MET A 1 -23.92 -6.25 7.65
N GLN A 2 -24.95 -5.53 7.19
CA GLN A 2 -24.89 -4.87 5.88
C GLN A 2 -23.83 -3.78 5.96
N PRO A 3 -22.86 -3.73 5.03
CA PRO A 3 -21.83 -2.72 5.08
C PRO A 3 -22.48 -1.36 4.80
N THR A 4 -22.38 -0.44 5.75
CA THR A 4 -22.86 0.93 5.61
C THR A 4 -22.16 1.57 4.42
N ILE A 5 -22.87 1.73 3.31
CA ILE A 5 -22.33 2.38 2.11
C ILE A 5 -22.15 3.86 2.46
N PRO A 6 -20.95 4.43 2.29
CA PRO A 6 -20.75 5.86 2.55
C PRO A 6 -21.62 6.66 1.56
N ALA A 7 -22.33 7.67 2.10
CA ALA A 7 -23.27 8.53 1.36
C ALA A 7 -22.79 9.01 -0.03
N PRO A 8 -21.53 9.45 -0.22
CA PRO A 8 -21.07 9.88 -1.54
C PRO A 8 -21.00 8.74 -2.57
N LEU A 9 -20.72 7.51 -2.13
CA LEU A 9 -20.74 6.35 -3.04
C LEU A 9 -22.19 5.96 -3.35
N ALA A 10 -23.08 5.95 -2.36
CA ALA A 10 -24.49 5.64 -2.58
C ALA A 10 -25.11 6.54 -3.68
N ALA A 11 -24.88 7.86 -3.58
CA ALA A 11 -25.38 8.83 -4.57
C ALA A 11 -24.80 8.62 -5.99
N ALA A 12 -23.54 8.18 -6.10
CA ALA A 12 -22.91 7.92 -7.39
C ALA A 12 -23.46 6.66 -8.07
N PHE A 13 -23.75 5.62 -7.28
CA PHE A 13 -24.24 4.33 -7.78
C PHE A 13 -25.78 4.26 -7.95
N GLU A 14 -26.54 5.25 -7.46
CA GLU A 14 -27.98 5.36 -7.73
C GLU A 14 -28.32 5.50 -9.21
N LYS A 15 -27.44 6.17 -9.97
CA LYS A 15 -27.69 6.49 -11.38
C LYS A 15 -27.02 5.53 -12.35
N GLN A 16 -25.96 4.85 -11.91
CA GLN A 16 -25.12 4.04 -12.79
C GLN A 16 -24.59 2.81 -12.04
N VAL A 17 -24.61 1.65 -12.72
CA VAL A 17 -24.13 0.38 -12.15
C VAL A 17 -22.61 0.36 -11.99
N THR A 18 -21.88 1.10 -12.82
CA THR A 18 -20.42 1.20 -12.80
C THR A 18 -19.97 2.64 -12.91
N ILE A 19 -18.94 3.01 -12.16
CA ILE A 19 -18.31 4.34 -12.24
C ILE A 19 -16.97 4.28 -12.98
N SER A 20 -16.60 5.40 -13.60
CA SER A 20 -15.31 5.55 -14.27
C SER A 20 -14.15 5.76 -13.30
N ALA A 21 -12.92 5.57 -13.76
CA ALA A 21 -11.72 5.86 -12.96
C ALA A 21 -11.65 7.32 -12.50
N ALA A 22 -12.15 8.26 -13.30
CA ALA A 22 -12.12 9.69 -12.97
C ALA A 22 -13.09 10.01 -11.83
N GLU A 23 -14.31 9.49 -11.90
CA GLU A 23 -15.31 9.64 -10.84
C GLU A 23 -14.85 8.96 -9.55
N LEU A 24 -14.27 7.76 -9.65
CA LEU A 24 -13.71 7.06 -8.49
C LEU A 24 -12.60 7.89 -7.80
N CYS A 25 -11.72 8.55 -8.56
CA CYS A 25 -10.68 9.42 -8.00
C CYS A 25 -11.27 10.62 -7.24
N ALA A 26 -12.37 11.19 -7.75
CA ALA A 26 -13.07 12.29 -7.09
C ALA A 26 -13.76 11.85 -5.78
N LEU A 27 -14.28 10.62 -5.75
CA LEU A 27 -14.99 10.06 -4.59
C LEU A 27 -14.06 9.58 -3.47
N LEU A 28 -12.87 9.06 -3.80
CA LEU A 28 -11.88 8.52 -2.85
C LEU A 28 -10.68 9.47 -2.58
N PRO A 29 -10.88 10.79 -2.76
CA PRO A 29 -9.83 11.79 -2.99
C PRO A 29 -8.42 11.24 -3.29
N MET A 30 -8.29 10.51 -4.39
CA MET A 30 -7.06 9.77 -4.73
C MET A 30 -6.53 10.22 -6.10
N ASP A 31 -5.20 10.31 -6.25
CA ASP A 31 -4.58 10.63 -7.53
C ASP A 31 -4.81 9.50 -8.57
N ARG A 32 -4.95 9.88 -9.83
CA ARG A 32 -5.17 8.95 -10.93
C ARG A 32 -3.97 8.00 -11.10
N LYS A 33 -2.76 8.46 -10.78
CA LYS A 33 -1.55 7.61 -10.83
C LYS A 33 -1.56 6.56 -9.73
N THR A 34 -1.96 6.92 -8.51
CA THR A 34 -2.04 5.95 -7.39
C THR A 34 -3.15 4.94 -7.66
N LEU A 35 -4.31 5.38 -8.15
CA LEU A 35 -5.36 4.47 -8.60
C LEU A 35 -4.86 3.53 -9.72
N GLY A 36 -4.14 4.07 -10.71
CA GLY A 36 -3.52 3.28 -11.77
C GLY A 36 -2.57 2.21 -11.26
N ARG A 37 -1.79 2.51 -10.22
CA ARG A 37 -0.93 1.52 -9.53
C ARG A 37 -1.77 0.44 -8.86
N HIS A 38 -2.82 0.80 -8.12
CA HIS A 38 -3.70 -0.19 -7.47
C HIS A 38 -4.35 -1.15 -8.48
N ILE A 39 -4.80 -0.64 -9.63
CA ILE A 39 -5.32 -1.47 -10.72
C ILE A 39 -4.24 -2.42 -11.25
N ARG A 40 -3.02 -1.91 -11.48
CA ARG A 40 -1.91 -2.73 -12.00
C ARG A 40 -1.46 -3.81 -11.03
N PHE A 41 -1.54 -3.56 -9.73
CA PHE A 41 -1.25 -4.53 -8.68
C PHE A 41 -2.42 -5.48 -8.39
N GLY A 42 -3.56 -5.34 -9.05
CA GLY A 42 -4.73 -6.20 -8.85
C GLY A 42 -5.46 -5.97 -7.52
N HIS A 43 -5.26 -4.82 -6.88
CA HIS A 43 -5.92 -4.48 -5.61
C HIS A 43 -7.38 -4.05 -5.78
N ILE A 44 -7.79 -3.71 -7.01
CA ILE A 44 -9.15 -3.27 -7.31
C ILE A 44 -9.61 -4.01 -8.56
N GLU A 45 -10.71 -4.73 -8.43
CA GLU A 45 -11.39 -5.34 -9.57
C GLU A 45 -12.05 -4.26 -10.43
N PHE A 46 -11.97 -4.45 -11.74
CA PHE A 46 -12.59 -3.59 -12.71
C PHE A 46 -13.24 -4.43 -13.80
N VAL A 47 -14.34 -3.92 -14.35
CA VAL A 47 -14.98 -4.43 -15.53
C VAL A 47 -14.36 -3.72 -16.74
N GLN A 48 -13.86 -4.51 -17.68
CA GLN A 48 -13.43 -3.99 -18.96
C GLN A 48 -14.66 -3.64 -19.80
N MET A 49 -14.80 -2.36 -20.15
CA MET A 49 -15.87 -1.88 -21.02
C MET A 49 -15.30 -1.61 -22.42
N GLY A 50 -15.82 -2.36 -23.41
CA GLY A 50 -15.50 -2.22 -24.83
C GLY A 50 -14.61 -3.34 -25.39
N PHE A 51 -14.55 -3.40 -26.72
CA PHE A 51 -13.93 -4.48 -27.50
C PHE A 51 -12.44 -4.31 -27.81
N GLY A 52 -11.78 -3.28 -27.24
CA GLY A 52 -10.33 -3.11 -27.38
C GLY A 52 -9.85 -2.28 -28.58
N ASP A 53 -10.75 -1.79 -29.45
CA ASP A 53 -10.39 -0.92 -30.58
C ASP A 53 -9.85 0.47 -30.17
N LYS A 54 -10.17 0.91 -28.94
CA LYS A 54 -9.67 2.16 -28.33
C LYS A 54 -9.24 1.91 -26.89
N ALA A 55 -8.52 2.88 -26.32
CA ALA A 55 -8.05 2.87 -24.94
C ALA A 55 -9.12 2.29 -23.98
N MET A 56 -8.75 1.18 -23.35
CA MET A 56 -9.63 0.31 -22.58
C MET A 56 -10.35 1.10 -21.48
N ARG A 57 -11.68 1.19 -21.57
CA ARG A 57 -12.49 1.84 -20.54
C ARG A 57 -12.64 0.87 -19.38
N ARG A 58 -12.38 1.35 -18.16
CA ARG A 58 -12.47 0.56 -16.93
C ARG A 58 -13.64 1.07 -16.12
N GLY A 59 -14.59 0.18 -15.82
CA GLY A 59 -15.73 0.45 -14.95
C GLY A 59 -15.51 -0.22 -13.60
N PHE A 60 -15.86 0.47 -12.52
CA PHE A 60 -15.76 -0.05 -11.16
C PHE A 60 -17.16 -0.25 -10.60
N THR A 61 -17.43 -1.47 -10.13
CA THR A 61 -18.67 -1.81 -9.42
C THR A 61 -18.59 -1.39 -7.97
N LEU A 62 -19.73 -1.09 -7.35
CA LEU A 62 -19.80 -0.77 -5.92
C LEU A 62 -19.14 -1.84 -5.05
N GLU A 63 -19.38 -3.12 -5.33
CA GLU A 63 -18.82 -4.23 -4.56
C GLU A 63 -17.28 -4.22 -4.54
N ALA A 64 -16.66 -4.09 -5.71
CA ALA A 64 -15.21 -3.98 -5.85
C ALA A 64 -14.63 -2.78 -5.09
N VAL A 65 -15.30 -1.63 -5.15
CA VAL A 65 -14.87 -0.42 -4.42
C VAL A 65 -14.99 -0.62 -2.92
N MET A 66 -16.09 -1.21 -2.45
CA MET A 66 -16.30 -1.51 -1.03
C MET A 66 -15.33 -2.58 -0.53
N ARG A 67 -14.99 -3.56 -1.35
CA ARG A 67 -13.99 -4.57 -1.01
C ARG A 67 -12.61 -3.93 -0.88
N PHE A 68 -12.23 -3.07 -1.82
CA PHE A 68 -11.00 -2.29 -1.73
C PHE A 68 -10.91 -1.45 -0.45
N ILE A 69 -11.99 -0.74 -0.10
CA ILE A 69 -12.04 0.04 1.15
C ILE A 69 -11.90 -0.89 2.35
N ARG A 70 -12.62 -2.02 2.39
CA ARG A 70 -12.58 -2.97 3.50
C ARG A 70 -11.20 -3.61 3.71
N GLU A 71 -10.55 -4.04 2.63
CA GLU A 71 -9.20 -4.60 2.67
C GLU A 71 -8.16 -3.59 3.16
N ARG A 72 -8.40 -2.29 2.92
CA ARG A 72 -7.49 -1.20 3.29
C ARG A 72 -7.87 -0.50 4.58
N SER A 73 -9.11 -0.63 5.05
CA SER A 73 -9.54 -0.27 6.39
C SER A 73 -9.03 -1.31 7.37
N ALA A 74 -7.72 -1.44 7.45
CA ALA A 74 -7.07 -2.03 8.60
C ALA A 74 -7.15 -1.00 9.74
N THR A 75 -7.67 -1.44 10.89
CA THR A 75 -7.51 -0.75 12.17
C THR A 75 -6.04 -0.39 12.35
N GLU A 76 -5.76 0.82 12.83
CA GLU A 76 -4.42 1.33 13.09
C GLU A 76 -3.48 0.22 13.57
N CYS A 77 -2.37 0.02 12.86
CA CYS A 77 -1.23 -0.63 13.49
C CYS A 77 -0.75 0.35 14.57
N GLN A 78 -1.05 0.07 15.84
CA GLN A 78 -0.41 0.72 17.00
C GLN A 78 1.08 0.35 17.05
N SER A 79 1.87 0.77 16.05
CA SER A 79 3.32 0.86 16.13
C SER A 79 3.87 1.43 14.83
N ILE A 80 3.89 2.74 14.70
CA ILE A 80 5.10 3.40 14.18
C ILE A 80 5.98 3.66 15.40
N SER A 81 6.47 2.59 16.04
CA SER A 81 7.68 2.73 16.83
C SER A 81 8.75 3.21 15.85
N ALA A 82 9.42 4.32 16.18
CA ALA A 82 10.40 4.96 15.31
C ALA A 82 11.32 3.89 14.71
N ARG A 83 11.53 3.93 13.40
CA ARG A 83 12.38 2.99 12.65
C ARG A 83 13.67 2.79 13.44
N ALA A 84 13.82 1.63 14.09
CA ALA A 84 15.07 1.26 14.73
C ALA A 84 16.16 1.34 13.67
N ARG A 85 17.24 2.06 13.97
CA ARG A 85 18.37 2.24 13.05
C ARG A 85 18.87 0.85 12.66
N MET A 86 18.72 0.46 11.38
CA MET A 86 19.25 -0.81 10.89
C MET A 86 20.76 -0.86 11.15
N PRO A 87 21.27 -1.84 11.92
CA PRO A 87 22.68 -2.17 11.86
C PRO A 87 22.88 -3.04 10.61
N THR A 88 23.47 -2.48 9.57
CA THR A 88 24.05 -3.26 8.46
C THR A 88 25.30 -3.98 8.96
N ALA A 89 25.10 -5.06 9.71
CA ALA A 89 26.16 -6.00 10.04
C ALA A 89 25.73 -7.39 9.55
N SER A 90 25.86 -7.60 8.25
CA SER A 90 25.93 -8.95 7.70
C SER A 90 27.28 -9.51 8.11
N THR A 91 27.31 -10.37 9.13
CA THR A 91 28.49 -11.19 9.41
C THR A 91 28.44 -12.42 8.52
N SER A 92 28.60 -12.22 7.21
CA SER A 92 29.12 -13.30 6.37
C SER A 92 30.60 -13.43 6.72
N GLY A 93 30.98 -14.56 7.30
CA GLY A 93 32.35 -14.84 7.73
C GLY A 93 33.34 -14.69 6.58
N ALA A 94 34.01 -13.54 6.54
CA ALA A 94 35.23 -13.32 5.81
C ALA A 94 36.18 -12.64 6.79
N VAL A 95 37.34 -13.25 7.01
CA VAL A 95 38.38 -12.79 7.93
C VAL A 95 38.93 -11.46 7.40
N GLY A 96 38.33 -10.35 7.86
CA GLY A 96 38.75 -8.99 7.56
C GLY A 96 39.78 -8.50 8.58
N GLY A 97 40.98 -8.19 8.11
CA GLY A 97 42.18 -7.94 8.92
C GLY A 97 42.13 -6.74 9.87
N GLY A 98 43.03 -6.78 10.87
CA GLY A 98 43.55 -5.69 11.71
C GLY A 98 42.55 -4.85 12.51
N PHE A 99 41.65 -4.16 11.83
CA PHE A 99 40.77 -3.14 12.38
C PHE A 99 39.69 -3.72 13.30
N LEU A 100 39.17 -4.91 12.99
CA LEU A 100 38.16 -5.59 13.82
C LEU A 100 38.72 -5.99 15.21
N ALA A 101 40.03 -6.30 15.29
CA ALA A 101 40.69 -6.63 16.54
C ALA A 101 40.92 -5.40 17.44
N GLN A 102 41.09 -4.21 16.86
CA GLN A 102 41.15 -2.97 17.63
C GLN A 102 39.78 -2.57 18.20
N LEU A 103 38.71 -2.78 17.45
CA LEU A 103 37.35 -2.51 17.91
C LEU A 103 36.90 -3.44 19.04
N SER A 104 37.27 -4.72 19.01
CA SER A 104 36.96 -5.66 20.10
C SER A 104 37.67 -5.30 21.40
N LYS A 105 38.94 -4.90 21.33
CA LYS A 105 39.71 -4.40 22.49
C LYS A 105 39.07 -3.16 23.11
N ARG A 106 38.69 -2.18 22.28
CA ARG A 106 38.03 -0.95 22.74
C ARG A 106 36.67 -1.22 23.39
N ASN A 107 35.87 -2.13 22.82
CA ASN A 107 34.59 -2.51 23.41
C ASN A 107 34.76 -3.27 24.74
N ALA A 108 35.83 -4.05 24.90
CA ALA A 108 36.14 -4.73 26.16
C ALA A 108 36.56 -3.76 27.27
N GLU A 109 37.28 -2.68 26.93
CA GLU A 109 37.63 -1.60 27.87
C GLU A 109 36.41 -0.81 28.33
N LEU A 110 35.47 -0.51 27.42
CA LEU A 110 34.24 0.21 27.76
C LEU A 110 33.30 -0.57 28.69
N ARG A 111 33.37 -1.91 28.69
CA ARG A 111 32.58 -2.77 29.59
C ARG A 111 33.18 -2.94 30.98
N LYS A 112 34.42 -2.46 31.19
CA LYS A 112 35.10 -2.49 32.49
C LYS A 112 35.06 -1.15 33.23
N ARG A 113 34.47 -0.11 32.63
CA ARG A 113 34.05 1.12 33.32
C ARG A 113 32.61 0.99 33.76
#